data_AF-A0A2E7RCS8-F1
#
_entry.id   AF-A0A2E7RCS8-F1
#
_cell.length_a   1.000
_cell.length_b   1.000
_cell.length_c   1.000
_cell.angle_alpha   90.00
_cell.angle_beta   90.00
_cell.angle_gamma   90.00
#
_symmetry.space_group_name_H-M   'P 1'
#
loop_
_entity.id
_entity.type
_entity.pdbx_description
1 polymer ?
#
loop_
_entity_poly.entity_id
_entity_poly.type
_entity_poly.pdbx_seq_one_letter_code
_entity_poly.pdbx_strand_id
1 'polypeptide(L)' 'MLQESIVGKIDINIEDQLFALKSKHTQLETALKREQERPQPDNIRIQEIKREKLALKDQLLELTTN' A
#
# COMPACT_ATOMS: atom_id res chain seq x y z
N MET A 1 -9.61 39.67 12.25
CA MET A 1 -8.31 38.98 12.23
C MET A 1 -8.49 37.67 11.51
N LEU A 2 -7.87 37.53 10.34
CA LEU A 2 -7.79 36.27 9.61
C LEU A 2 -6.55 35.53 10.13
N GLN A 3 -6.75 34.39 10.78
CA GLN A 3 -5.70 33.37 10.86
C GLN A 3 -6.24 32.15 10.10
N GLU A 4 -5.82 32.07 8.84
CA GLU A 4 -6.08 30.91 7.99
C GLU A 4 -5.41 29.69 8.62
N SER A 5 -6.21 28.67 8.93
CA SER A 5 -5.75 27.33 9.29
C SER A 5 -5.06 26.69 8.09
N ILE A 6 -3.74 26.90 7.99
CA ILE A 6 -2.88 26.23 6.98
C ILE A 6 -2.37 24.86 7.48
N VAL A 7 -2.67 24.50 8.74
CA VAL A 7 -2.13 23.28 9.38
C VAL A 7 -2.92 22.02 9.04
N GLY A 8 -4.21 22.11 8.67
CA GLY A 8 -5.07 20.93 8.47
C GLY A 8 -4.92 20.19 7.13
N LYS A 9 -4.10 20.67 6.20
CA LYS A 9 -4.09 20.16 4.81
C LYS A 9 -2.94 19.19 4.51
N ILE A 10 -1.92 19.15 5.36
CA ILE A 10 -0.71 18.33 5.15
C ILE A 10 -0.88 16.96 5.83
N ASP A 11 -1.49 16.92 7.03
CA ASP A 11 -1.63 15.69 7.82
C ASP A 11 -2.66 14.70 7.24
N ILE A 12 -3.76 15.20 6.66
CA ILE A 12 -4.78 14.37 5.98
C ILE A 12 -4.15 13.53 4.85
N ASN A 13 -3.16 14.09 4.15
CA ASN A 13 -2.61 13.48 2.95
C ASN A 13 -1.70 12.27 3.25
N ILE A 14 -0.92 12.31 4.33
CA ILE A 14 0.01 11.21 4.66
C ILE A 14 -0.76 10.03 5.27
N GLU A 15 -1.73 10.29 6.16
CA GLU A 15 -2.58 9.23 6.73
C GLU A 15 -3.44 8.55 5.67
N ASP A 16 -4.02 9.31 4.73
CA ASP A 16 -4.79 8.76 3.61
C ASP A 16 -3.91 7.93 2.67
N GLN A 17 -2.68 8.39 2.38
CA GLN A 17 -1.71 7.62 1.60
C GLN A 17 -1.34 6.32 2.30
N LEU A 18 -1.03 6.35 3.61
CA LEU A 18 -0.75 5.16 4.40
C LEU A 18 -1.94 4.19 4.43
N PHE A 19 -3.16 4.69 4.57
CA PHE A 19 -4.37 3.87 4.54
C PHE A 19 -4.57 3.23 3.17
N ALA A 20 -4.39 3.99 2.09
CA ALA A 20 -4.49 3.48 0.72
C ALA A 20 -3.41 2.42 0.42
N LEU A 21 -2.17 2.65 0.84
CA LEU A 21 -1.07 1.69 0.69
C LEU A 21 -1.33 0.41 1.50
N LYS A 22 -1.80 0.53 2.75
CA LYS A 22 -2.21 -0.63 3.57
C LYS A 22 -3.37 -1.41 2.95
N SER A 23 -4.39 -0.71 2.45
CA SER A 23 -5.53 -1.33 1.76
C SER A 23 -5.08 -2.10 0.52
N LYS A 24 -4.22 -1.50 -0.31
CA LYS A 24 -3.61 -2.16 -1.48
C LYS A 24 -2.78 -3.38 -1.06
N HIS A 25 -2.00 -3.27 0.02
CA HIS A 25 -1.21 -4.37 0.53
C HIS A 25 -2.09 -5.57 0.95
N THR A 26 -3.18 -5.32 1.68
CA THR A 26 -4.15 -6.35 2.08
C THR A 26 -4.85 -7.00 0.88
N GLN A 27 -5.18 -6.21 -0.14
CA GLN A 27 -5.76 -6.74 -1.38
C GLN A 27 -4.78 -7.65 -2.13
N LEU A 28 -3.52 -7.25 -2.23
CA LEU A 28 -2.47 -8.05 -2.85
C LEU A 28 -2.16 -9.32 -2.05
N GLU A 29 -2.15 -9.28 -0.72
CA GLU A 29 -2.06 -10.48 0.13
C GLU A 29 -3.20 -11.47 -0.14
N THR A 30 -4.42 -10.94 -0.22
CA THR A 30 -5.61 -11.76 -0.49
C THR A 30 -5.55 -12.37 -1.89
N ALA A 31 -5.13 -11.59 -2.89
CA ALA A 31 -4.94 -12.07 -4.25
C ALA A 31 -3.84 -13.13 -4.35
N LEU A 32 -2.72 -12.92 -3.65
CA LEU A 32 -1.61 -13.88 -3.57
C LEU A 32 -2.08 -15.21 -2.97
N LYS A 33 -2.78 -15.15 -1.83
CA LYS A 33 -3.26 -16.33 -1.14
C LYS A 33 -4.26 -17.11 -2.00
N ARG A 34 -5.20 -16.40 -2.63
CA ARG A 34 -6.14 -17.02 -3.58
C ARG A 34 -5.42 -17.70 -4.73
N GLU A 35 -4.43 -17.04 -5.34
CA GLU A 35 -3.68 -17.61 -6.46
C GLU A 35 -2.84 -18.83 -6.04
N GLN A 36 -2.29 -18.82 -4.83
CA GLN A 36 -1.56 -19.96 -4.25
C GLN A 36 -2.46 -21.15 -3.88
N GLU A 37 -3.71 -20.89 -3.51
CA GLU A 37 -4.71 -21.93 -3.21
C GLU A 37 -5.31 -22.55 -4.47
N ARG A 38 -5.05 -21.97 -5.66
CA ARG A 38 -5.55 -22.55 -6.92
C ARG A 38 -4.85 -23.88 -7.22
N PRO A 39 -5.57 -24.87 -7.79
CA PRO A 39 -5.00 -26.16 -8.16
C PRO A 39 -3.83 -26.06 -9.16
N GLN A 40 -3.81 -25.00 -9.96
CA GLN A 40 -2.74 -24.67 -10.88
C GLN A 40 -2.37 -23.19 -10.68
N PRO A 41 -1.44 -22.89 -9.76
CA PRO A 41 -1.05 -21.52 -9.47
C PRO A 41 -0.27 -20.91 -10.62
N ASP A 42 -0.60 -19.68 -11.01
CA ASP A 42 0.24 -18.90 -11.91
C ASP A 42 1.44 -18.33 -11.14
N ASN A 43 2.58 -19.01 -11.28
CA ASN A 43 3.83 -18.61 -10.64
C ASN A 43 4.32 -17.23 -11.10
N ILE A 44 4.04 -16.81 -12.33
CA ILE A 44 4.40 -15.46 -12.81
C ILE A 44 3.56 -14.45 -12.07
N ARG A 45 2.24 -14.67 -11.99
CA ARG A 45 1.33 -13.78 -11.26
C ARG A 45 1.67 -13.67 -9.78
N ILE A 46 2.04 -14.79 -9.14
CA ILE A 46 2.51 -14.82 -7.75
C ILE A 46 3.79 -14.00 -7.57
N GLN A 47 4.74 -14.09 -8.51
CA GLN A 47 5.98 -13.31 -8.46
C GLN A 47 5.72 -11.81 -8.66
N GLU A 48 4.84 -11.44 -9.58
CA GLU A 48 4.42 -10.03 -9.77
C GLU A 48 3.78 -9.46 -8.50
N ILE A 49 2.82 -10.18 -7.91
CA ILE A 49 2.15 -9.73 -6.67
C ILE A 49 3.17 -9.57 -5.52
N LYS A 50 4.16 -10.46 -5.42
CA LYS A 50 5.24 -10.33 -4.42
C LYS A 50 6.12 -9.10 -4.66
N ARG A 51 6.44 -8.79 -5.93
CA ARG A 51 7.20 -7.58 -6.29
C ARG A 51 6.40 -6.31 -5.98
N GLU A 52 5.13 -6.27 -6.34
CA GLU A 52 4.24 -5.16 -6.02
C GLU A 52 4.12 -4.93 -4.51
N LYS A 53 4.00 -6.01 -3.73
CA LYS A 53 4.00 -5.93 -2.26
C LYS A 53 5.31 -5.40 -1.69
N LEU A 54 6.45 -5.78 -2.26
CA LEU A 54 7.75 -5.27 -1.83
C LEU A 54 7.86 -3.77 -2.13
N ALA A 55 7.50 -3.34 -3.33
CA ALA A 55 7.50 -1.92 -3.71
C ALA A 55 6.58 -1.06 -2.83
N LEU A 56 5.38 -1.55 -2.49
CA LEU A 56 4.48 -0.85 -1.56
C LEU A 56 5.07 -0.76 -0.15
N LYS A 57 5.77 -1.80 0.30
CA LYS A 57 6.44 -1.80 1.61
C LYS A 57 7.59 -0.79 1.63
N ASP A 58 8.33 -0.68 0.53
CA ASP A 58 9.41 0.29 0.36
C ASP A 58 8.85 1.72 0.35
N GLN A 59 7.74 1.98 -0.35
CA GLN A 59 7.06 3.28 -0.33
C GLN A 59 6.53 3.65 1.07
N LEU A 60 5.99 2.68 1.82
CA LEU A 60 5.59 2.86 3.21
C LEU A 60 6.78 3.22 4.12
N LEU A 61 7.93 2.57 3.89
CA LEU A 61 9.18 2.83 4.59
C LEU A 61 9.73 4.23 4.28
N GLU A 62 9.65 4.65 3.02
CA GLU A 62 10.07 5.98 2.57
C GLU A 62 9.19 7.08 3.19
N LEU A 63 7.87 6.88 3.21
CA LEU A 63 6.91 7.82 3.78
C LEU A 63 6.97 7.92 5.33
N THR A 64 7.44 6.89 6.02
CA THR A 64 7.55 6.90 7.49
C THR A 64 8.92 7.33 8.02
N THR A 65 9.95 7.33 7.17
CA THR A 65 11.35 7.58 7.55
C THR A 65 11.80 9.01 7.23
N ASN A 66 11.08 9.73 6.36
CA ASN A 66 11.30 11.15 6.06
C ASN A 66 10.49 12.02 7.03
#